data_AF-A0A9N7MW29-F1
#
_entry.id   AF-A0A9N7MW29-F1
#
_cell.length_a   1.000
_cell.length_b   1.000
_cell.length_c   1.000
_cell.angle_alpha   90.00
_cell.angle_beta   90.00
_cell.angle_gamma   90.00
#
_symmetry.space_group_name_H-M   'P 1'
#
loop_
_entity.id
_entity.type
_entity.pdbx_description
1 polymer ?
#
loop_
_entity_poly.entity_id
_entity_poly.type
_entity_poly.pdbx_seq_one_letter_code
_entity_poly.pdbx_strand_id
1 'polypeptide(L)'
;MAAITATLFLSLFLLTLGRAQSQTRPTPAAPPPASDACVGIFLSYSYEGGRILPPIRPSDPARQPYRFQSSFTVLNNDAQELKSWRVFVGFQHDEYLVSATNAVLADGSAMPGPVGNGSVFAGFPNPDLKTGIDTAGDLTQMGVQVELVGTQFGVVPPDVPMPANISLVNDRWICPRPRIQGNRTMQVCCTRDPNFRPNTTLDDGFLPRQNGDLTIMYDVTRTYSSNYWAQVTIENHSPLGRLDNWQLSWDWMEDEFIFAMRGAYPSVVDTSAINWHVLTDYRGGWSARVTLFNWDDDAFADWFTAVELNRGGPGFEAAYSFNGTAMGLGVSGENDTIFMQGLPGLNYLVGEVDGEGRSRGLRVPGKQQSVISFTKRRTPGINVSGGDGFPTKVYFNGEECSLPDIIPTSGVGRLVGSSVLAQLVLGVLVCVFMRQ
;
A
#
# COMPACT_ATOMS: atom_id res chain seq x y z
N MET A 1 -64.13 85.34 9.41
CA MET A 1 -64.73 84.39 10.38
C MET A 1 -64.57 83.00 9.79
N ALA A 2 -63.41 82.37 9.98
CA ALA A 2 -63.13 81.00 9.53
C ALA A 2 -61.81 80.55 10.18
N ALA A 3 -61.91 80.13 11.44
CA ALA A 3 -60.89 79.38 12.15
C ALA A 3 -61.60 78.15 12.71
N ILE A 4 -60.88 77.05 12.88
CA ILE A 4 -61.32 75.69 13.27
C ILE A 4 -61.50 74.76 12.06
N THR A 5 -60.39 74.15 11.62
CA THR A 5 -60.28 72.72 11.26
C THR A 5 -58.81 72.45 10.89
N ALA A 6 -57.91 72.31 11.86
CA ALA A 6 -56.50 72.03 11.55
C ALA A 6 -55.73 71.34 12.68
N THR A 7 -56.32 70.45 13.48
CA THR A 7 -55.56 69.69 14.49
C THR A 7 -56.26 68.40 14.91
N LEU A 8 -56.57 67.48 13.98
CA LEU A 8 -56.82 66.05 14.29
C LEU A 8 -56.89 65.16 13.02
N PHE A 9 -56.08 65.48 12.01
CA PHE A 9 -55.90 64.64 10.81
C PHE A 9 -54.41 64.44 10.47
N LEU A 10 -53.53 64.51 11.48
CA LEU A 10 -52.08 64.32 11.31
C LEU A 10 -51.54 63.04 11.97
N SER A 11 -52.41 62.12 12.39
CA SER A 11 -52.02 60.83 13.00
C SER A 11 -52.61 59.58 12.34
N LEU A 12 -53.30 59.72 11.20
CA LEU A 12 -53.83 58.58 10.43
C LEU A 12 -53.49 58.63 8.93
N PHE A 13 -52.41 59.31 8.56
CA PHE A 13 -51.89 59.37 7.17
C PHE A 13 -50.37 59.12 7.13
N LEU A 14 -49.89 58.17 7.94
CA LEU A 14 -48.50 57.68 7.95
C LEU A 14 -48.41 56.15 7.83
N LEU A 15 -49.46 55.48 7.33
CA LEU A 15 -49.49 54.01 7.21
C LEU A 15 -49.80 53.48 5.79
N THR A 16 -49.85 54.32 4.76
CA THR A 16 -50.09 53.88 3.38
C THR A 16 -49.26 54.64 2.35
N LEU A 17 -47.94 54.64 2.49
CA LEU A 17 -47.04 54.89 1.36
C LEU A 17 -46.38 53.59 0.93
N GLY A 18 -46.90 53.07 -0.18
CA GLY A 18 -46.20 52.31 -1.20
C GLY A 18 -45.15 51.32 -0.71
N ARG A 19 -45.56 50.06 -0.61
CA ARG A 19 -44.66 48.93 -0.89
C ARG A 19 -44.19 49.10 -2.34
N ALA A 20 -43.09 49.82 -2.55
CA ALA A 20 -42.36 49.74 -3.80
C ALA A 20 -41.86 48.29 -3.87
N GLN A 21 -42.58 47.45 -4.60
CA GLN A 21 -41.98 46.24 -5.14
C GLN A 21 -40.84 46.73 -6.01
N SER A 22 -39.63 46.65 -5.47
CA SER A 22 -38.44 46.50 -6.29
C SER A 22 -38.70 45.29 -7.18
N GLN A 23 -39.20 45.53 -8.39
CA GLN A 23 -39.08 44.57 -9.46
C GLN A 23 -37.59 44.49 -9.73
N THR A 24 -36.93 43.55 -9.06
CA THR A 24 -35.67 43.02 -9.51
C THR A 24 -35.90 42.54 -10.94
N ARG A 25 -35.43 43.35 -11.89
CA ARG A 25 -35.21 42.91 -13.26
C ARG A 25 -34.48 41.57 -13.14
N PRO A 26 -34.97 40.45 -13.70
CA PRO A 26 -34.25 39.21 -13.63
C PRO A 26 -32.89 39.47 -14.28
N THR A 27 -31.86 39.56 -13.44
CA THR A 27 -30.47 39.53 -13.89
C THR A 27 -30.37 38.27 -14.74
N PRO A 28 -29.88 38.34 -15.99
CA PRO A 28 -29.62 37.14 -16.76
C PRO A 28 -28.81 36.22 -15.85
N ALA A 29 -29.36 35.04 -15.54
CA ALA A 29 -28.66 34.06 -14.73
C ALA A 29 -27.29 33.86 -15.38
N ALA A 30 -26.22 33.97 -14.59
CA ALA A 30 -24.90 33.64 -15.07
C ALA A 30 -24.98 32.25 -15.72
N PRO A 31 -24.35 32.05 -16.89
CA PRO A 31 -24.37 30.74 -17.53
C PRO A 31 -23.92 29.70 -16.50
N PRO A 32 -24.59 28.53 -16.44
CA PRO A 32 -24.25 27.49 -15.48
C PRO A 32 -22.76 27.12 -15.61
N PRO A 33 -22.09 26.77 -14.50
CA PRO A 33 -20.68 26.40 -14.51
C PRO A 33 -20.46 25.27 -15.53
N ALA A 34 -19.29 25.25 -16.17
CA ALA A 34 -19.00 24.34 -17.27
C ALA A 34 -19.11 22.85 -16.88
N SER A 35 -19.00 22.54 -15.59
CA SER A 35 -19.32 21.24 -15.00
C SER A 35 -20.77 20.82 -15.24
N ASP A 36 -21.73 21.71 -15.02
CA ASP A 36 -23.17 21.41 -15.06
C ASP A 36 -23.67 21.16 -16.49
N ALA A 37 -22.96 21.71 -17.48
CA ALA A 37 -23.22 21.47 -18.89
C ALA A 37 -22.57 20.17 -19.42
N CYS A 38 -21.70 19.53 -18.63
CA CYS A 38 -21.00 18.31 -19.05
C CYS A 38 -21.87 17.08 -18.80
N VAL A 39 -22.27 16.41 -19.89
CA VAL A 39 -22.98 15.12 -19.85
C VAL A 39 -21.95 14.00 -19.99
N GLY A 40 -21.36 13.57 -18.87
CA GLY A 40 -20.27 12.60 -18.83
C GLY A 40 -19.36 12.82 -17.62
N ILE A 41 -18.06 12.52 -17.77
CA ILE A 41 -17.06 12.78 -16.73
C ILE A 41 -16.42 14.14 -16.98
N PHE A 42 -16.56 15.05 -16.02
CA PHE A 42 -15.93 16.36 -16.05
C PHE A 42 -14.57 16.30 -15.37
N LEU A 43 -13.54 16.76 -16.07
CA LEU A 43 -12.18 16.91 -15.54
C LEU A 43 -11.79 18.38 -15.59
N SER A 44 -11.23 18.90 -14.51
CA SER A 44 -10.61 20.22 -14.48
C SER A 44 -9.28 20.21 -13.75
N TYR A 45 -8.30 20.94 -14.26
CA TYR A 45 -7.01 21.19 -13.64
C TYR A 45 -6.86 22.69 -13.38
N SER A 46 -6.42 23.08 -12.20
CA SER A 46 -6.25 24.45 -11.75
C SER A 46 -4.86 24.66 -11.15
N TYR A 47 -4.14 25.66 -11.63
CA TYR A 47 -2.90 26.10 -11.03
C TYR A 47 -3.14 27.17 -9.96
N GLU A 48 -2.74 26.89 -8.73
CA GLU A 48 -3.00 27.75 -7.57
C GLU A 48 -1.87 28.75 -7.34
N GLY A 49 -0.62 28.29 -7.45
CA GLY A 49 0.52 29.17 -7.28
C GLY A 49 1.85 28.45 -7.15
N GLY A 50 2.92 29.25 -7.13
CA GLY A 50 4.27 28.74 -7.03
C GLY A 50 5.24 29.79 -6.53
N ARG A 51 6.39 29.33 -6.02
CA ARG A 51 7.46 30.19 -5.51
C ARG A 51 8.82 29.61 -5.86
N ILE A 52 9.81 30.48 -6.00
CA ILE A 52 11.20 30.05 -6.21
C ILE A 52 11.67 29.19 -5.04
N LEU A 53 12.41 28.12 -5.35
CA LEU A 53 13.04 27.25 -4.37
C LEU A 53 14.57 27.40 -4.38
N PRO A 54 15.24 27.29 -3.22
CA PRO A 54 16.70 27.14 -3.17
C PRO A 54 17.16 25.80 -3.78
N PRO A 55 18.38 25.72 -4.36
CA PRO A 55 19.34 26.81 -4.53
C PRO A 55 18.93 27.75 -5.67
N ILE A 56 19.21 29.04 -5.49
CA ILE A 56 19.02 30.03 -6.56
C ILE A 56 20.16 29.84 -7.57
N ARG A 57 19.81 29.68 -8.85
CA ARG A 57 20.71 29.43 -9.99
C ARG A 57 20.63 30.57 -11.01
N PRO A 58 21.27 31.73 -10.75
CA PRO A 58 21.25 32.85 -11.71
C PRO A 58 21.94 32.52 -13.04
N SER A 59 22.90 31.61 -13.03
CA SER A 59 23.67 31.19 -14.20
C SER A 59 22.95 30.17 -15.09
N ASP A 60 21.91 29.51 -14.60
CA ASP A 60 21.12 28.51 -15.34
C ASP A 60 19.62 28.66 -14.99
N PRO A 61 18.93 29.66 -15.57
CA PRO A 61 17.51 29.91 -15.30
C PRO A 61 16.60 28.76 -15.71
N ALA A 62 16.98 27.96 -16.70
CA ALA A 62 16.19 26.82 -17.17
C ALA A 62 16.12 25.70 -16.13
N ARG A 63 17.16 25.53 -15.31
CA ARG A 63 17.20 24.56 -14.20
C ARG A 63 16.90 25.16 -12.84
N GLN A 64 16.37 26.38 -12.78
CA GLN A 64 15.93 26.96 -11.53
C GLN A 64 14.68 26.20 -11.02
N PRO A 65 14.72 25.59 -9.82
CA PRO A 65 13.54 24.95 -9.25
C PRO A 65 12.53 25.98 -8.73
N TYR A 66 11.26 25.72 -9.02
CA TYR A 66 10.10 26.43 -8.49
C TYR A 66 9.13 25.42 -7.88
N ARG A 67 8.58 25.72 -6.71
CA ARG A 67 7.47 24.95 -6.15
C ARG A 67 6.24 25.22 -6.99
N PHE A 68 5.50 24.19 -7.37
CA PHE A 68 4.16 24.33 -7.92
C PHE A 68 3.12 23.74 -6.98
N GLN A 69 1.96 24.39 -6.96
CA GLN A 69 0.77 23.93 -6.29
C GLN A 69 -0.39 24.02 -7.29
N SER A 70 -1.02 22.88 -7.52
CA SER A 70 -2.10 22.73 -8.47
C SER A 70 -3.10 21.72 -7.95
N SER A 71 -4.36 21.82 -8.34
CA SER A 71 -5.35 20.81 -8.04
C SER A 71 -6.06 20.36 -9.31
N PHE A 72 -6.47 19.10 -9.35
CA PHE A 72 -7.40 18.63 -10.38
C PHE A 72 -8.64 18.01 -9.75
N THR A 73 -9.75 18.12 -10.45
CA THR A 73 -11.05 17.61 -10.03
C THR A 73 -11.55 16.63 -11.06
N VAL A 74 -12.05 15.50 -10.57
CA VAL A 74 -12.81 14.53 -11.34
C VAL A 74 -14.23 14.55 -10.82
N LEU A 75 -15.21 14.76 -11.69
CA LEU A 75 -16.62 14.81 -11.33
C LEU A 75 -17.44 13.93 -12.27
N ASN A 76 -18.19 12.99 -11.70
CA ASN A 76 -19.06 12.10 -12.42
C ASN A 76 -20.47 12.71 -12.59
N ASN A 77 -20.72 13.30 -13.76
CA ASN A 77 -22.05 13.77 -14.17
C ASN A 77 -22.75 12.76 -15.12
N ASP A 78 -22.21 11.55 -15.26
CA ASP A 78 -22.80 10.50 -16.07
C ASP A 78 -23.87 9.72 -15.25
N ALA A 79 -24.75 9.03 -15.96
CA ALA A 79 -25.74 8.12 -15.39
C ALA A 79 -25.15 6.75 -15.01
N GLN A 80 -23.84 6.54 -15.20
CA GLN A 80 -23.14 5.33 -14.75
C GLN A 80 -21.99 5.71 -13.82
N GLU A 81 -21.79 4.86 -12.82
CA GLU A 81 -20.69 4.99 -11.88
C GLU A 81 -19.33 4.92 -12.60
N LEU A 82 -18.42 5.84 -12.26
CA LEU A 82 -17.06 5.81 -12.73
C LEU A 82 -16.22 4.99 -11.75
N LYS A 83 -16.01 3.73 -12.10
CA LYS A 83 -15.24 2.78 -11.30
C LYS A 83 -13.75 2.92 -11.56
N SER A 84 -12.97 2.96 -10.48
CA SER A 84 -11.50 3.03 -10.50
C SER A 84 -10.98 4.12 -11.43
N TRP A 85 -11.35 5.37 -11.15
CA TRP A 85 -11.00 6.49 -12.02
C TRP A 85 -9.48 6.63 -12.16
N ARG A 86 -9.04 6.90 -13.41
CA ARG A 86 -7.64 7.09 -13.79
C ARG A 86 -7.52 8.32 -14.67
N VAL A 87 -6.72 9.29 -14.24
CA VAL A 87 -6.52 10.55 -14.97
C VAL A 87 -5.07 10.71 -15.35
N PHE A 88 -4.82 10.91 -16.64
CA PHE A 88 -3.51 11.28 -17.15
C PHE A 88 -3.32 12.80 -17.06
N VAL A 89 -2.17 13.22 -16.52
CA VAL A 89 -1.72 14.61 -16.50
C VAL A 89 -0.38 14.68 -17.23
N GLY A 90 -0.35 15.40 -18.35
CA GLY A 90 0.86 15.58 -19.17
C GLY A 90 1.74 16.71 -18.68
N PHE A 91 2.56 16.47 -17.67
CA PHE A 91 3.64 17.36 -17.22
C PHE A 91 4.64 17.69 -18.36
N GLN A 92 5.30 18.85 -18.32
CA GLN A 92 6.09 19.39 -19.46
C GLN A 92 7.45 20.02 -19.11
N HIS A 93 7.73 20.26 -17.83
CA HIS A 93 8.84 21.07 -17.33
C HIS A 93 9.71 20.28 -16.32
N ASP A 94 9.94 19.00 -16.63
CA ASP A 94 10.70 18.04 -15.81
C ASP A 94 10.23 18.01 -14.34
N GLU A 95 8.92 18.00 -14.16
CA GLU A 95 8.30 18.12 -12.85
C GLU A 95 8.66 16.94 -11.94
N TYR A 96 8.82 17.25 -10.65
CA TYR A 96 9.10 16.32 -9.57
C TYR A 96 7.97 16.39 -8.55
N LEU A 97 7.18 15.34 -8.45
CA LEU A 97 6.00 15.28 -7.60
C LEU A 97 6.39 14.89 -6.18
N VAL A 98 5.91 15.63 -5.18
CA VAL A 98 6.18 15.38 -3.76
C VAL A 98 4.99 14.76 -3.05
N SER A 99 3.77 15.23 -3.36
CA SER A 99 2.55 14.68 -2.78
C SER A 99 1.34 14.90 -3.69
N ALA A 100 0.39 13.97 -3.62
CA ALA A 100 -0.94 14.08 -4.20
C ALA A 100 -1.99 13.68 -3.15
N THR A 101 -2.97 14.54 -2.85
CA THR A 101 -4.04 14.18 -1.91
C THR A 101 -5.10 13.33 -2.60
N ASN A 102 -5.57 12.28 -1.93
CA ASN A 102 -6.61 11.38 -2.44
C ASN A 102 -6.27 10.67 -3.79
N ALA A 103 -4.97 10.54 -4.11
CA ALA A 103 -4.52 9.90 -5.33
C ALA A 103 -3.13 9.28 -5.18
N VAL A 104 -2.88 8.22 -5.96
CA VAL A 104 -1.58 7.56 -6.10
C VAL A 104 -1.18 7.49 -7.58
N LEU A 105 0.10 7.25 -7.87
CA LEU A 105 0.58 7.03 -9.23
C LEU A 105 0.21 5.60 -9.67
N ALA A 106 -0.46 5.48 -10.81
CA ALA A 106 -1.01 4.21 -11.28
C ALA A 106 0.04 3.20 -11.74
N ASP A 107 1.28 3.63 -11.95
CA ASP A 107 2.44 2.80 -12.28
C ASP A 107 3.15 2.21 -11.04
N GLY A 108 2.70 2.56 -9.83
CA GLY A 108 3.29 2.11 -8.57
C GLY A 108 4.57 2.85 -8.19
N SER A 109 4.95 3.92 -8.90
CA SER A 109 6.10 4.73 -8.52
C SER A 109 5.87 5.49 -7.21
N ALA A 110 6.92 5.56 -6.39
CA ALA A 110 6.84 6.23 -5.09
C ALA A 110 6.91 7.76 -5.24
N MET A 111 6.12 8.46 -4.42
CA MET A 111 6.28 9.90 -4.16
C MET A 111 7.13 10.08 -2.90
N PRO A 112 8.19 10.91 -2.89
CA PRO A 112 8.54 11.90 -3.91
C PRO A 112 9.30 11.33 -5.12
N GLY A 113 8.92 11.66 -6.35
CA GLY A 113 9.53 11.10 -7.57
C GLY A 113 9.36 11.95 -8.85
N PRO A 114 10.11 11.66 -9.93
CA PRO A 114 10.04 12.38 -11.21
C PRO A 114 8.76 12.04 -12.00
N VAL A 115 8.10 13.05 -12.57
CA VAL A 115 6.83 12.91 -13.34
C VAL A 115 6.84 13.63 -14.70
N GLY A 116 7.99 14.12 -15.16
CA GLY A 116 8.13 15.04 -16.30
C GLY A 116 7.61 14.56 -17.66
N ASN A 117 7.45 13.25 -17.90
CA ASN A 117 6.88 12.71 -19.14
C ASN A 117 5.34 12.59 -19.12
N GLY A 118 4.72 13.11 -18.06
CA GLY A 118 3.32 12.88 -17.74
C GLY A 118 3.12 11.61 -16.92
N SER A 119 2.06 11.62 -16.12
CA SER A 119 1.76 10.54 -15.18
C SER A 119 0.27 10.26 -15.12
N VAL A 120 -0.08 9.01 -14.83
CA VAL A 120 -1.46 8.60 -14.61
C VAL A 120 -1.71 8.51 -13.11
N PHE A 121 -2.69 9.25 -12.64
CA PHE A 121 -3.17 9.22 -11.26
C PHE A 121 -4.35 8.26 -11.15
N ALA A 122 -4.39 7.48 -10.09
CA ALA A 122 -5.53 6.66 -9.69
C ALA A 122 -6.05 7.12 -8.33
N GLY A 123 -7.35 7.00 -8.11
CA GLY A 123 -7.94 7.38 -6.83
C GLY A 123 -7.50 6.51 -5.65
N PHE A 124 -7.32 7.13 -4.50
CA PHE A 124 -7.03 6.46 -3.23
C PHE A 124 -7.57 7.31 -2.07
N PRO A 125 -8.15 6.76 -1.00
CA PRO A 125 -8.46 5.34 -0.78
C PRO A 125 -9.74 4.89 -1.52
N ASN A 126 -10.57 5.83 -1.97
CA ASN A 126 -11.84 5.56 -2.64
C ASN A 126 -11.74 5.92 -4.13
N PRO A 127 -11.57 4.93 -5.03
CA PRO A 127 -11.31 5.18 -6.44
C PRO A 127 -12.59 5.20 -7.30
N ASP A 128 -13.76 4.98 -6.70
CA ASP A 128 -15.05 4.95 -7.39
C ASP A 128 -15.83 6.24 -7.14
N LEU A 129 -16.40 6.82 -8.21
CA LEU A 129 -17.26 8.00 -8.13
C LEU A 129 -18.70 7.64 -8.50
N LYS A 130 -19.60 7.82 -7.53
CA LYS A 130 -21.03 7.51 -7.68
C LYS A 130 -21.72 8.48 -8.62
N THR A 131 -22.92 8.11 -9.08
CA THR A 131 -23.72 8.97 -9.96
C THR A 131 -24.52 9.98 -9.14
N GLY A 132 -24.87 11.11 -9.76
CA GLY A 132 -25.80 12.07 -9.14
C GLY A 132 -27.20 11.51 -8.91
N ILE A 133 -27.57 10.41 -9.58
CA ILE A 133 -28.84 9.70 -9.38
C ILE A 133 -28.83 8.98 -8.03
N ASP A 134 -27.75 8.26 -7.72
CA ASP A 134 -27.64 7.45 -6.50
C ASP A 134 -27.34 8.30 -5.26
N THR A 135 -26.73 9.48 -5.45
CA THR A 135 -26.30 10.36 -4.36
C THR A 135 -27.17 11.59 -4.16
N ALA A 136 -28.26 11.72 -4.94
CA ALA A 136 -29.10 12.92 -4.98
C ALA A 136 -28.31 14.23 -5.21
N GLY A 137 -27.21 14.16 -5.98
CA GLY A 137 -26.38 15.32 -6.31
C GLY A 137 -25.27 15.64 -5.30
N ASP A 138 -24.92 14.73 -4.39
CA ASP A 138 -23.82 14.95 -3.43
C ASP A 138 -22.45 14.94 -4.12
N LEU A 139 -21.86 16.13 -4.29
CA LEU A 139 -20.57 16.35 -4.94
C LEU A 139 -19.40 15.63 -4.26
N THR A 140 -19.49 15.32 -2.97
CA THR A 140 -18.42 14.62 -2.24
C THR A 140 -18.33 13.13 -2.58
N GLN A 141 -19.44 12.56 -3.06
CA GLN A 141 -19.51 11.17 -3.51
C GLN A 141 -19.44 11.05 -5.04
N MET A 142 -19.81 12.11 -5.76
CA MET A 142 -19.76 12.17 -7.22
C MET A 142 -18.40 12.61 -7.76
N GLY A 143 -17.59 13.27 -6.94
CA GLY A 143 -16.33 13.84 -7.39
C GLY A 143 -15.25 13.84 -6.33
N VAL A 144 -14.01 14.01 -6.79
CA VAL A 144 -12.82 14.10 -5.96
C VAL A 144 -11.96 15.26 -6.44
N GLN A 145 -11.37 15.96 -5.49
CA GLN A 145 -10.35 16.96 -5.74
C GLN A 145 -9.01 16.42 -5.22
N VAL A 146 -8.00 16.47 -6.08
CA VAL A 146 -6.64 16.02 -5.84
C VAL A 146 -5.73 17.24 -5.84
N GLU A 147 -5.08 17.50 -4.71
CA GLU A 147 -4.11 18.57 -4.56
C GLU A 147 -2.71 18.02 -4.81
N LEU A 148 -2.00 18.64 -5.74
CA LEU A 148 -0.65 18.28 -6.15
C LEU A 148 0.33 19.33 -5.64
N VAL A 149 1.39 18.85 -5.00
CA VAL A 149 2.54 19.66 -4.61
C VAL A 149 3.79 19.05 -5.20
N GLY A 150 4.59 19.87 -5.87
CA GLY A 150 5.84 19.43 -6.45
C GLY A 150 6.80 20.56 -6.78
N THR A 151 7.87 20.20 -7.49
CA THR A 151 8.87 21.10 -8.03
C THR A 151 8.83 21.05 -9.56
N GLN A 152 9.00 22.18 -10.23
CA GLN A 152 9.15 22.29 -11.68
C GLN A 152 10.39 23.11 -12.01
N PHE A 153 10.85 23.03 -13.25
CA PHE A 153 12.06 23.72 -13.69
C PHE A 153 11.77 24.73 -14.81
N GLY A 154 12.42 25.89 -14.77
CA GLY A 154 12.45 26.83 -15.89
C GLY A 154 11.23 27.73 -16.09
N VAL A 155 10.13 27.54 -15.35
CA VAL A 155 8.93 28.40 -15.44
C VAL A 155 8.94 29.44 -14.32
N VAL A 156 9.17 30.70 -14.68
CA VAL A 156 9.31 31.83 -13.74
C VAL A 156 7.94 32.49 -13.49
N PRO A 157 7.49 32.65 -12.23
CA PRO A 157 6.29 33.44 -11.93
C PRO A 157 6.41 34.87 -12.50
N PRO A 158 5.40 35.39 -13.23
CA PRO A 158 3.98 35.01 -13.19
C PRO A 158 3.54 33.92 -14.18
N ASP A 159 4.46 33.34 -14.96
CA ASP A 159 4.11 32.32 -15.96
C ASP A 159 3.54 31.06 -15.29
N VAL A 160 2.54 30.48 -15.93
CA VAL A 160 1.76 29.36 -15.38
C VAL A 160 2.16 28.05 -16.07
N PRO A 161 2.66 27.07 -15.31
CA PRO A 161 3.07 25.75 -15.81
C PRO A 161 1.85 24.86 -16.09
N MET A 162 1.15 25.12 -17.20
CA MET A 162 0.00 24.30 -17.58
C MET A 162 0.46 22.94 -18.13
N PRO A 163 -0.22 21.83 -17.81
CA PRO A 163 0.04 20.53 -18.43
C PRO A 163 -0.30 20.57 -19.93
N ALA A 164 0.35 19.72 -20.72
CA ALA A 164 0.10 19.59 -22.17
C ALA A 164 -1.31 19.07 -22.45
N ASN A 165 -1.75 18.11 -21.63
CA ASN A 165 -3.01 17.42 -21.80
C ASN A 165 -3.51 16.89 -20.45
N ILE A 166 -4.83 16.82 -20.31
CA ILE A 166 -5.51 16.08 -19.24
C ILE A 166 -6.57 15.19 -19.89
N SER A 167 -6.60 13.91 -19.50
CA SER A 167 -7.56 12.96 -20.08
C SER A 167 -7.89 11.83 -19.12
N LEU A 168 -9.12 11.34 -19.19
CA LEU A 168 -9.55 10.11 -18.51
C LEU A 168 -8.99 8.90 -19.28
N VAL A 169 -8.40 7.96 -18.57
CA VAL A 169 -7.81 6.73 -19.12
C VAL A 169 -8.80 5.55 -19.07
N ASN A 170 -9.89 5.67 -18.31
CA ASN A 170 -10.88 4.62 -18.18
C ASN A 170 -11.54 4.26 -19.52
N ASP A 171 -11.64 2.95 -19.77
CA ASP A 171 -12.42 2.42 -20.88
C ASP A 171 -13.87 2.92 -20.80
N ARG A 172 -14.53 3.08 -21.96
CA ARG A 172 -15.92 3.58 -22.17
C ARG A 172 -16.09 5.08 -22.34
N TRP A 173 -15.11 5.93 -22.00
CA TRP A 173 -15.19 7.37 -22.21
C TRP A 173 -14.09 7.87 -23.14
N ILE A 174 -14.43 8.81 -24.02
CA ILE A 174 -13.50 9.52 -24.89
C ILE A 174 -13.47 10.98 -24.48
N CYS A 175 -12.27 11.50 -24.26
CA CYS A 175 -12.05 12.91 -23.95
C CYS A 175 -11.61 13.66 -25.22
N PRO A 176 -12.31 14.74 -25.61
CA PRO A 176 -11.82 15.64 -26.65
C PRO A 176 -10.62 16.44 -26.14
N ARG A 177 -9.97 17.23 -27.01
CA ARG A 177 -8.88 18.11 -26.58
C ARG A 177 -9.35 19.08 -25.48
N PRO A 178 -8.60 19.22 -24.37
CA PRO A 178 -9.00 20.07 -23.27
C PRO A 178 -9.02 21.55 -23.67
N ARG A 179 -9.91 22.32 -23.04
CA ARG A 179 -10.06 23.76 -23.25
C ARG A 179 -9.46 24.51 -22.07
N ILE A 180 -8.65 25.52 -22.36
CA ILE A 180 -8.09 26.40 -21.33
C ILE A 180 -9.08 27.54 -21.08
N GLN A 181 -9.48 27.72 -19.82
CA GLN A 181 -10.28 28.84 -19.36
C GLN A 181 -9.36 29.80 -18.57
N GLY A 182 -9.24 31.04 -19.06
CA GLY A 182 -8.27 31.99 -18.51
C GLY A 182 -6.81 31.55 -18.75
N ASN A 183 -5.95 31.72 -17.74
CA ASN A 183 -4.53 31.34 -17.80
C ASN A 183 -4.14 30.24 -16.79
N ARG A 184 -5.06 29.80 -15.93
CA ARG A 184 -4.77 28.89 -14.81
C ARG A 184 -5.66 27.67 -14.75
N THR A 185 -6.73 27.60 -15.54
CA THR A 185 -7.66 26.47 -15.49
C THR A 185 -7.76 25.81 -16.85
N MET A 186 -7.69 24.47 -16.87
CA MET A 186 -7.90 23.62 -18.02
C MET A 186 -9.05 22.68 -17.72
N GLN A 187 -9.98 22.47 -18.65
CA GLN A 187 -11.14 21.62 -18.44
C GLN A 187 -11.46 20.78 -19.68
N VAL A 188 -11.98 19.59 -19.44
CA VAL A 188 -12.45 18.68 -20.48
C VAL A 188 -13.68 17.92 -20.00
N CYS A 189 -14.63 17.72 -20.91
CA CYS A 189 -15.80 16.89 -20.68
C CYS A 189 -15.64 15.61 -21.50
N CYS A 190 -15.47 14.47 -20.83
CA CYS A 190 -15.32 13.18 -21.45
C CYS A 190 -16.69 12.51 -21.60
N THR A 191 -17.06 12.16 -22.82
CA THR A 191 -18.36 11.55 -23.14
C THR A 191 -18.20 10.08 -23.44
N ARG A 192 -19.27 9.29 -23.33
CA ARG A 192 -19.21 7.86 -23.66
C ARG A 192 -18.81 7.62 -25.11
N ASP A 193 -18.01 6.59 -25.33
CA ASP A 193 -17.63 6.13 -26.67
C ASP A 193 -18.81 5.38 -27.33
N PRO A 194 -19.40 5.92 -28.41
CA PRO A 194 -20.48 5.24 -29.13
C PRO A 194 -20.02 3.96 -29.87
N ASN A 195 -18.70 3.78 -30.08
CA ASN A 195 -18.13 2.64 -30.79
C ASN A 195 -17.59 1.55 -29.86
N PHE A 196 -17.71 1.73 -28.54
CA PHE A 196 -17.24 0.74 -27.57
C PHE A 196 -18.03 -0.57 -27.73
N ARG A 197 -17.34 -1.63 -28.19
CA ARG A 197 -17.88 -3.00 -28.24
C ARG A 197 -17.35 -3.76 -27.03
N PRO A 198 -18.22 -4.24 -26.11
CA PRO A 198 -17.76 -5.14 -25.07
C PRO A 198 -17.35 -6.47 -25.72
N ASN A 199 -16.06 -6.78 -25.74
CA ASN A 199 -15.59 -8.09 -26.21
C ASN A 199 -16.16 -9.18 -25.29
N THR A 200 -17.17 -9.89 -25.78
CA THR A 200 -17.78 -11.03 -25.10
C THR A 200 -17.41 -12.29 -25.89
N THR A 201 -16.27 -12.89 -25.55
CA THR A 201 -15.98 -14.31 -25.77
C THR A 201 -15.01 -14.77 -24.68
N LEU A 202 -15.56 -15.16 -23.52
CA LEU A 202 -15.07 -16.30 -22.77
C LEU A 202 -16.32 -16.95 -22.16
N ASP A 203 -16.78 -17.98 -22.86
CA ASP A 203 -17.79 -18.93 -22.41
C ASP A 203 -17.13 -19.92 -21.43
N ASP A 204 -16.49 -19.37 -20.40
CA ASP A 204 -16.08 -20.07 -19.18
C ASP A 204 -16.87 -19.44 -18.03
N GLY A 205 -18.17 -19.72 -17.97
CA GLY A 205 -19.00 -19.73 -16.75
C GLY A 205 -18.91 -18.58 -15.72
N PHE A 206 -18.31 -17.44 -16.03
CA PHE A 206 -18.11 -16.35 -15.07
C PHE A 206 -18.40 -15.01 -15.73
N LEU A 207 -19.31 -14.26 -15.11
CA LEU A 207 -19.57 -12.87 -15.45
C LEU A 207 -18.27 -12.07 -15.30
N PRO A 208 -18.00 -11.09 -16.18
CA PRO A 208 -16.87 -10.17 -15.99
C PRO A 208 -16.95 -9.55 -14.58
N ARG A 209 -15.80 -9.50 -13.87
CA ARG A 209 -15.72 -8.98 -12.50
C ARG A 209 -16.35 -7.58 -12.44
N GLN A 210 -17.39 -7.41 -11.64
CA GLN A 210 -18.02 -6.11 -11.34
C GLN A 210 -17.48 -5.63 -9.98
N ASN A 211 -17.33 -4.31 -9.72
CA ASN A 211 -17.13 -3.88 -8.32
C ASN A 211 -18.34 -4.36 -7.52
N GLY A 212 -18.10 -5.30 -6.62
CA GLY A 212 -18.95 -5.57 -5.47
C GLY A 212 -18.20 -5.12 -4.23
N ASP A 213 -18.94 -4.80 -3.18
CA ASP A 213 -18.36 -4.39 -1.91
C ASP A 213 -17.55 -5.57 -1.34
N LEU A 214 -16.23 -5.50 -1.52
CA LEU A 214 -15.26 -6.36 -0.86
C LEU A 214 -14.80 -5.62 0.38
N THR A 215 -15.17 -6.13 1.55
CA THR A 215 -14.68 -5.59 2.82
C THR A 215 -13.53 -6.46 3.27
N ILE A 216 -12.35 -5.86 3.36
CA ILE A 216 -11.15 -6.52 3.89
C ILE A 216 -10.93 -5.95 5.28
N MET A 217 -11.07 -6.81 6.29
CA MET A 217 -10.81 -6.46 7.68
C MET A 217 -9.50 -7.09 8.12
N TYR A 218 -8.68 -6.26 8.78
CA TYR A 218 -7.45 -6.67 9.44
C TYR A 218 -7.66 -6.52 10.95
N ASP A 219 -7.61 -7.63 11.68
CA ASP A 219 -7.78 -7.63 13.14
C ASP A 219 -6.64 -8.37 13.83
N VAL A 220 -6.11 -7.77 14.90
CA VAL A 220 -5.04 -8.34 15.70
C VAL A 220 -5.67 -9.18 16.82
N THR A 221 -5.78 -10.47 16.56
CA THR A 221 -6.48 -11.42 17.46
C THR A 221 -5.72 -11.68 18.76
N ARG A 222 -4.39 -11.65 18.71
CA ARG A 222 -3.49 -11.89 19.86
C ARG A 222 -2.20 -11.14 19.67
N THR A 223 -1.76 -10.46 20.72
CA THR A 223 -0.47 -9.78 20.78
C THR A 223 0.44 -10.46 21.80
N TYR A 224 1.72 -10.53 21.48
CA TYR A 224 2.81 -10.89 22.36
C TYR A 224 3.84 -9.75 22.36
N SER A 225 4.92 -9.89 23.13
CA SER A 225 5.92 -8.82 23.25
C SER A 225 6.69 -8.51 21.96
N SER A 226 6.77 -9.45 21.02
CA SER A 226 7.58 -9.33 19.79
C SER A 226 6.91 -9.91 18.55
N ASN A 227 5.66 -10.35 18.64
CA ASN A 227 4.87 -10.72 17.47
C ASN A 227 3.38 -10.59 17.78
N TYR A 228 2.57 -10.71 16.76
CA TYR A 228 1.13 -10.77 16.90
C TYR A 228 0.53 -11.69 15.84
N TRP A 229 -0.66 -12.21 16.11
CA TRP A 229 -1.45 -12.94 15.12
C TRP A 229 -2.53 -12.02 14.57
N ALA A 230 -2.40 -11.69 13.29
CA ALA A 230 -3.44 -11.01 12.54
C ALA A 230 -4.36 -12.01 11.84
N GLN A 231 -5.66 -11.72 11.85
CA GLN A 231 -6.65 -12.38 11.02
C GLN A 231 -7.10 -11.39 9.95
N VAL A 232 -6.96 -11.82 8.70
CA VAL A 232 -7.49 -11.11 7.55
C VAL A 232 -8.81 -11.75 7.17
N THR A 233 -9.88 -10.96 7.16
CA THR A 233 -11.21 -11.41 6.76
C THR A 233 -11.59 -10.70 5.47
N ILE A 234 -11.96 -11.47 4.45
CA ILE A 234 -12.41 -10.93 3.15
C ILE A 234 -13.89 -11.27 3.02
N GLU A 235 -14.74 -10.26 3.09
CA GLU A 235 -16.19 -10.38 2.91
C GLU A 235 -16.58 -9.86 1.54
N ASN A 236 -17.25 -10.69 0.74
CA ASN A 236 -17.74 -10.32 -0.56
C ASN A 236 -19.24 -10.13 -0.50
N HIS A 237 -19.70 -8.88 -0.50
CA HIS A 237 -21.12 -8.55 -0.49
C HIS A 237 -21.71 -8.43 -1.91
N SER A 238 -20.97 -8.86 -2.94
CA SER A 238 -21.51 -8.94 -4.29
C SER A 238 -22.61 -10.00 -4.37
N PRO A 239 -23.84 -9.66 -4.79
CA PRO A 239 -24.94 -10.63 -4.87
C PRO A 239 -24.74 -11.69 -5.97
N LEU A 240 -23.83 -11.48 -6.92
CA LEU A 240 -23.59 -12.38 -8.06
C LEU A 240 -22.09 -12.64 -8.36
N GLY A 241 -21.16 -11.89 -7.76
CA GLY A 241 -19.73 -12.03 -7.98
C GLY A 241 -19.12 -13.09 -7.07
N ARG A 242 -18.44 -14.09 -7.64
CA ARG A 242 -17.63 -15.08 -6.90
C ARG A 242 -16.18 -14.60 -6.80
N LEU A 243 -15.53 -14.77 -5.65
CA LEU A 243 -14.14 -14.38 -5.43
C LEU A 243 -13.22 -15.61 -5.51
N ASP A 244 -12.68 -15.88 -6.70
CA ASP A 244 -11.73 -16.98 -6.94
C ASP A 244 -10.32 -16.47 -7.20
N ASN A 245 -9.31 -17.25 -6.81
CA ASN A 245 -7.89 -16.96 -7.02
C ASN A 245 -7.51 -15.54 -6.58
N TRP A 246 -8.03 -15.12 -5.41
CA TRP A 246 -7.76 -13.82 -4.85
C TRP A 246 -6.26 -13.69 -4.53
N GLN A 247 -5.71 -12.52 -4.79
CA GLN A 247 -4.34 -12.15 -4.43
C GLN A 247 -4.44 -10.85 -3.63
N LEU A 248 -3.78 -10.83 -2.48
CA LEU A 248 -3.82 -9.72 -1.55
C LEU A 248 -2.38 -9.28 -1.27
N SER A 249 -2.11 -7.99 -1.47
CA SER A 249 -0.81 -7.36 -1.21
C SER A 249 -1.01 -6.12 -0.36
N TRP A 250 -0.11 -5.88 0.58
CA TRP A 250 -0.07 -4.67 1.39
C TRP A 250 1.36 -4.41 1.83
N ASP A 251 1.65 -3.15 2.16
CA ASP A 251 2.95 -2.73 2.70
C ASP A 251 2.86 -2.61 4.22
N TRP A 252 3.86 -3.17 4.91
CA TRP A 252 4.00 -3.00 6.35
C TRP A 252 4.63 -1.65 6.66
N MET A 253 4.11 -0.95 7.67
CA MET A 253 4.54 0.42 7.99
C MET A 253 5.69 0.50 8.99
N GLU A 254 6.01 -0.59 9.70
CA GLU A 254 6.97 -0.61 10.83
C GLU A 254 7.94 -1.80 10.73
N ASP A 255 8.48 -2.05 9.52
CA ASP A 255 9.46 -3.12 9.24
C ASP A 255 8.98 -4.53 9.68
N GLU A 256 7.69 -4.82 9.54
CA GLU A 256 7.07 -6.09 9.92
C GLU A 256 7.14 -7.12 8.79
N PHE A 257 7.08 -8.41 9.12
CA PHE A 257 7.08 -9.49 8.12
C PHE A 257 6.18 -10.66 8.52
N ILE A 258 5.75 -11.45 7.52
CA ILE A 258 4.88 -12.60 7.74
C ILE A 258 5.74 -13.83 8.10
N PHE A 259 5.81 -14.17 9.38
CA PHE A 259 6.54 -15.36 9.85
C PHE A 259 5.81 -16.68 9.54
N ALA A 260 4.48 -16.71 9.67
CA ALA A 260 3.66 -17.89 9.38
C ALA A 260 2.23 -17.49 9.00
N MET A 261 1.64 -18.20 8.04
CA MET A 261 0.25 -17.98 7.62
C MET A 261 -0.56 -19.28 7.56
N ARG A 262 -1.88 -19.15 7.73
CA ARG A 262 -2.85 -20.25 7.62
C ARG A 262 -4.06 -19.78 6.83
N GLY A 263 -4.52 -20.59 5.88
CA GLY A 263 -5.68 -20.26 5.04
C GLY A 263 -5.36 -19.44 3.79
N ALA A 264 -4.09 -19.13 3.53
CA ALA A 264 -3.58 -18.43 2.35
C ALA A 264 -2.15 -18.91 2.03
N TYR A 265 -1.60 -18.47 0.90
CA TYR A 265 -0.19 -18.62 0.52
C TYR A 265 0.31 -17.31 -0.13
N PRO A 266 1.60 -16.93 0.05
CA PRO A 266 2.15 -15.73 -0.59
C PRO A 266 2.29 -15.93 -2.11
N SER A 267 2.01 -14.89 -2.91
CA SER A 267 2.20 -14.94 -4.38
C SER A 267 3.58 -14.42 -4.82
N VAL A 268 4.19 -13.53 -4.04
CA VAL A 268 5.58 -13.09 -4.18
C VAL A 268 6.29 -13.50 -2.91
N VAL A 269 7.32 -14.33 -3.04
CA VAL A 269 8.19 -14.77 -1.96
C VAL A 269 9.56 -14.25 -2.30
N ASP A 270 10.31 -13.68 -1.35
CA ASP A 270 11.76 -13.59 -1.51
C ASP A 270 12.25 -14.96 -1.93
N THR A 271 12.82 -15.05 -3.14
CA THR A 271 13.04 -16.34 -3.79
C THR A 271 14.10 -17.17 -3.05
N SER A 272 14.79 -16.57 -2.09
CA SER A 272 15.82 -17.19 -1.26
C SER A 272 15.37 -17.30 0.19
N ALA A 273 15.30 -18.51 0.74
CA ALA A 273 15.03 -18.71 2.16
C ALA A 273 16.16 -19.48 2.84
N ILE A 274 16.48 -19.10 4.09
CA ILE A 274 17.53 -19.76 4.88
C ILE A 274 16.92 -20.27 6.19
N ASN A 275 16.95 -21.59 6.38
CA ASN A 275 16.58 -22.19 7.66
C ASN A 275 17.82 -22.50 8.49
N TRP A 276 17.83 -22.00 9.73
CA TRP A 276 18.81 -22.34 10.75
C TRP A 276 18.17 -23.20 11.84
N HIS A 277 18.73 -24.38 12.10
CA HIS A 277 18.20 -25.30 13.10
C HIS A 277 19.30 -25.87 13.99
N VAL A 278 19.28 -25.52 15.27
CA VAL A 278 20.16 -26.15 16.28
C VAL A 278 19.75 -27.62 16.43
N LEU A 279 20.64 -28.55 16.05
CA LEU A 279 20.38 -29.98 16.03
C LEU A 279 20.60 -30.62 17.40
N THR A 280 21.78 -30.40 17.97
CA THR A 280 22.20 -31.03 19.23
C THR A 280 23.06 -30.09 20.04
N ASP A 281 22.86 -30.12 21.35
CA ASP A 281 23.71 -29.44 22.31
C ASP A 281 24.26 -30.46 23.32
N TYR A 282 25.59 -30.62 23.39
CA TYR A 282 26.26 -31.60 24.25
C TYR A 282 27.40 -30.96 25.04
N ARG A 283 28.06 -31.76 25.89
CA ARG A 283 29.06 -31.25 26.85
C ARG A 283 30.26 -30.58 26.16
N GLY A 284 30.72 -31.12 25.03
CA GLY A 284 31.93 -30.67 24.34
C GLY A 284 31.70 -29.66 23.20
N GLY A 285 30.46 -29.48 22.77
CA GLY A 285 30.14 -28.80 21.54
C GLY A 285 28.64 -28.79 21.26
N TRP A 286 28.28 -28.24 20.12
CA TRP A 286 26.92 -28.24 19.60
C TRP A 286 26.95 -28.27 18.07
N SER A 287 25.81 -28.59 17.46
CA SER A 287 25.69 -28.59 16.01
C SER A 287 24.41 -27.90 15.55
N ALA A 288 24.49 -27.24 14.40
CA ALA A 288 23.37 -26.64 13.72
C ALA A 288 23.29 -27.11 12.27
N ARG A 289 22.10 -27.08 11.69
CA ARG A 289 21.85 -27.29 10.27
C ARG A 289 21.46 -25.98 9.65
N VAL A 290 22.19 -25.59 8.62
CA VAL A 290 21.78 -24.53 7.70
C VAL A 290 21.19 -25.18 6.45
N THR A 291 20.07 -24.67 5.98
CA THR A 291 19.42 -25.10 4.73
C THR A 291 19.07 -23.88 3.91
N LEU A 292 19.60 -23.83 2.69
CA LEU A 292 19.32 -22.81 1.69
C LEU A 292 18.24 -23.33 0.75
N PHE A 293 17.27 -22.49 0.46
CA PHE A 293 16.18 -22.76 -0.48
C PHE A 293 16.21 -21.71 -1.58
N ASN A 294 16.04 -22.16 -2.81
CA ASN A 294 15.83 -21.31 -3.98
C ASN A 294 14.48 -21.67 -4.61
N TRP A 295 13.55 -20.73 -4.49
CA TRP A 295 12.20 -20.73 -5.04
C TRP A 295 12.12 -20.00 -6.38
N ASP A 296 13.23 -19.44 -6.87
CA ASP A 296 13.30 -18.85 -8.21
C ASP A 296 13.34 -19.94 -9.27
N ASP A 297 12.93 -19.61 -10.50
CA ASP A 297 13.14 -20.50 -11.65
C ASP A 297 14.63 -20.62 -12.00
N ASP A 298 15.40 -19.55 -11.75
CA ASP A 298 16.81 -19.47 -12.08
C ASP A 298 17.72 -20.01 -10.96
N ALA A 299 18.82 -20.65 -11.34
CA ALA A 299 19.81 -21.14 -10.38
C ALA A 299 20.75 -20.01 -9.92
N PHE A 300 21.00 -19.91 -8.61
CA PHE A 300 22.06 -19.07 -8.08
C PHE A 300 23.43 -19.73 -8.33
N ALA A 301 24.18 -19.18 -9.28
CA ALA A 301 25.55 -19.56 -9.54
C ALA A 301 26.50 -18.94 -8.51
N ASP A 302 27.48 -19.73 -8.05
CA ASP A 302 28.52 -19.32 -7.10
C ASP A 302 27.96 -18.64 -5.85
N TRP A 303 26.85 -19.19 -5.33
CA TRP A 303 26.17 -18.66 -4.16
C TRP A 303 27.11 -18.62 -2.94
N PHE A 304 26.92 -17.61 -2.11
CA PHE A 304 27.57 -17.51 -0.81
C PHE A 304 26.60 -16.99 0.25
N THR A 305 26.89 -17.33 1.50
CA THR A 305 26.17 -16.80 2.66
C THR A 305 27.15 -16.49 3.77
N ALA A 306 26.89 -15.42 4.51
CA ALA A 306 27.63 -15.07 5.71
C ALA A 306 26.67 -15.08 6.91
N VAL A 307 27.05 -15.78 7.97
CA VAL A 307 26.24 -15.93 9.17
C VAL A 307 27.01 -15.36 10.35
N GLU A 308 26.48 -14.30 10.95
CA GLU A 308 27.07 -13.69 12.14
C GLU A 308 26.46 -14.33 13.40
N LEU A 309 27.34 -14.84 14.26
CA LEU A 309 26.99 -15.45 15.54
C LEU A 309 27.75 -14.72 16.64
N ASN A 310 27.05 -13.89 17.42
CA ASN A 310 27.63 -13.09 18.50
C ASN A 310 28.57 -13.90 19.42
N ARG A 311 28.04 -14.82 20.24
CA ARG A 311 28.87 -15.66 21.13
C ARG A 311 29.21 -17.04 20.55
N GLY A 312 28.49 -17.47 19.51
CA GLY A 312 28.65 -18.78 18.90
C GLY A 312 29.79 -18.88 17.89
N GLY A 313 30.10 -17.78 17.19
CA GLY A 313 31.03 -17.74 16.05
C GLY A 313 32.43 -18.30 16.35
N PRO A 314 33.09 -17.87 17.45
CA PRO A 314 34.42 -18.38 17.82
C PRO A 314 34.48 -19.90 18.05
N GLY A 315 33.32 -20.54 18.26
CA GLY A 315 33.18 -21.97 18.41
C GLY A 315 33.28 -22.75 17.09
N PHE A 316 33.16 -22.13 15.91
CA PHE A 316 33.08 -22.83 14.63
C PHE A 316 34.24 -23.81 14.39
N GLU A 317 33.93 -25.08 14.12
CA GLU A 317 34.92 -26.12 13.78
C GLU A 317 34.89 -26.45 12.28
N ALA A 318 33.72 -26.78 11.73
CA ALA A 318 33.57 -27.15 10.33
C ALA A 318 32.13 -27.02 9.85
N ALA A 319 31.97 -26.78 8.54
CA ALA A 319 30.75 -27.07 7.80
C ALA A 319 31.02 -28.30 6.91
N TYR A 320 30.12 -29.30 6.92
CA TYR A 320 30.42 -30.60 6.30
C TYR A 320 30.08 -30.68 4.80
N SER A 321 29.07 -29.94 4.35
CA SER A 321 28.63 -29.96 2.95
C SER A 321 28.87 -28.64 2.22
N PHE A 322 29.32 -27.61 2.95
CA PHE A 322 29.69 -26.30 2.43
C PHE A 322 31.16 -26.03 2.74
N ASN A 323 31.82 -25.22 1.92
CA ASN A 323 33.12 -24.68 2.24
C ASN A 323 32.95 -23.50 3.20
N GLY A 324 33.16 -23.74 4.49
CA GLY A 324 32.95 -22.75 5.55
C GLY A 324 34.25 -22.24 6.16
N THR A 325 34.38 -20.93 6.28
CA THR A 325 35.51 -20.23 6.91
C THR A 325 35.00 -19.24 7.95
N ALA A 326 35.54 -19.30 9.16
CA ALA A 326 35.31 -18.26 10.16
C ALA A 326 36.19 -17.04 9.85
N MET A 327 35.58 -15.86 9.83
CA MET A 327 36.20 -14.57 9.54
C MET A 327 35.84 -13.57 10.65
N GLY A 328 36.75 -12.67 10.97
CA GLY A 328 36.47 -11.55 11.86
C GLY A 328 36.08 -10.31 11.07
N LEU A 329 34.82 -10.27 10.64
CA LEU A 329 34.26 -9.14 9.88
C LEU A 329 33.38 -8.23 10.74
N GLY A 330 32.95 -8.67 11.94
CA GLY A 330 32.17 -7.84 12.83
C GLY A 330 32.99 -6.72 13.50
N VAL A 331 32.27 -5.72 14.01
CA VAL A 331 32.80 -4.52 14.69
C VAL A 331 33.70 -4.87 15.89
N SER A 332 33.65 -6.11 16.37
CA SER A 332 34.43 -6.66 17.48
C SER A 332 35.85 -7.12 17.10
N GLY A 333 36.13 -7.41 15.82
CA GLY A 333 37.39 -7.99 15.37
C GLY A 333 37.62 -9.46 15.79
N GLU A 334 36.62 -10.12 16.38
CA GLU A 334 36.65 -11.56 16.71
C GLU A 334 36.07 -12.40 15.56
N ASN A 335 36.40 -13.71 15.48
CA ASN A 335 35.88 -14.63 14.45
C ASN A 335 34.37 -14.95 14.65
N ASP A 336 33.54 -13.91 14.62
CA ASP A 336 32.09 -13.94 14.86
C ASP A 336 31.29 -14.35 13.62
N THR A 337 31.86 -14.17 12.43
CA THR A 337 31.18 -14.37 11.16
C THR A 337 31.66 -15.64 10.47
N ILE A 338 30.73 -16.48 10.03
CA ILE A 338 31.03 -17.70 9.26
C ILE A 338 30.60 -17.47 7.83
N PHE A 339 31.58 -17.44 6.93
CA PHE A 339 31.34 -17.37 5.50
C PHE A 339 31.28 -18.78 4.91
N MET A 340 30.23 -19.05 4.13
CA MET A 340 29.98 -20.35 3.53
C MET A 340 29.70 -20.20 2.05
N GLN A 341 30.28 -21.10 1.26
CA GLN A 341 30.07 -21.19 -0.18
C GLN A 341 29.96 -22.66 -0.60
N GLY A 342 29.47 -22.90 -1.81
CA GLY A 342 29.42 -24.24 -2.39
C GLY A 342 30.80 -24.89 -2.48
N LEU A 343 30.88 -26.21 -2.29
CA LEU A 343 32.07 -26.99 -2.65
C LEU A 343 32.22 -27.01 -4.19
N PRO A 344 33.43 -27.28 -4.73
CA PRO A 344 33.60 -27.47 -6.16
C PRO A 344 32.62 -28.51 -6.72
N GLY A 345 31.74 -28.09 -7.65
CA GLY A 345 30.66 -28.92 -8.22
C GLY A 345 29.29 -28.80 -7.52
N LEU A 346 29.21 -28.10 -6.38
CA LEU A 346 27.97 -27.75 -5.66
C LEU A 346 27.77 -26.23 -5.56
N ASN A 347 28.45 -25.47 -6.43
CA ASN A 347 28.39 -24.01 -6.48
C ASN A 347 27.09 -23.47 -7.08
N TYR A 348 26.19 -24.32 -7.58
CA TYR A 348 24.87 -23.92 -8.07
C TYR A 348 23.77 -24.32 -7.09
N LEU A 349 23.03 -23.35 -6.58
CA LEU A 349 21.77 -23.59 -5.89
C LEU A 349 20.66 -23.53 -6.94
N VAL A 350 20.27 -24.71 -7.44
CA VAL A 350 19.26 -24.87 -8.50
C VAL A 350 17.95 -24.20 -8.10
N GLY A 351 17.22 -23.67 -9.08
CA GLY A 351 15.88 -23.13 -8.90
C GLY A 351 14.82 -24.18 -8.58
N GLU A 352 13.57 -23.74 -8.52
CA GLU A 352 12.44 -24.62 -8.30
C GLU A 352 12.19 -25.59 -9.45
N VAL A 353 11.75 -26.79 -9.10
CA VAL A 353 11.44 -27.86 -10.04
C VAL A 353 10.06 -28.44 -9.73
N ASP A 354 9.46 -29.06 -10.73
CA ASP A 354 8.19 -29.75 -10.53
C ASP A 354 8.39 -30.96 -9.60
N GLY A 355 7.60 -31.03 -8.54
CA GLY A 355 7.67 -32.08 -7.55
C GLY A 355 7.36 -33.46 -8.13
N GLU A 356 8.10 -34.48 -7.69
CA GLU A 356 7.86 -35.87 -8.06
C GLU A 356 7.13 -36.67 -6.97
N GLY A 357 6.53 -37.79 -7.36
CA GLY A 357 5.89 -38.73 -6.43
C GLY A 357 4.71 -38.14 -5.65
N ARG A 358 4.86 -38.02 -4.33
CA ARG A 358 3.82 -37.47 -3.44
C ARG A 358 3.66 -35.95 -3.55
N SER A 359 4.60 -35.27 -4.18
CA SER A 359 4.59 -33.82 -4.41
C SER A 359 4.22 -33.47 -5.85
N ARG A 360 3.66 -34.42 -6.62
CA ARG A 360 3.29 -34.21 -8.02
C ARG A 360 2.22 -33.13 -8.14
N GLY A 361 2.51 -32.10 -8.93
CA GLY A 361 1.66 -30.90 -9.09
C GLY A 361 1.97 -29.76 -8.12
N LEU A 362 3.01 -29.89 -7.29
CA LEU A 362 3.53 -28.82 -6.44
C LEU A 362 4.93 -28.42 -6.92
N ARG A 363 5.22 -27.12 -6.94
CA ARG A 363 6.57 -26.59 -7.17
C ARG A 363 7.42 -26.82 -5.91
N VAL A 364 8.64 -27.34 -6.10
CA VAL A 364 9.56 -27.67 -5.01
C VAL A 364 10.83 -26.85 -5.20
N PRO A 365 11.26 -26.08 -4.19
CA PRO A 365 12.45 -25.26 -4.30
C PRO A 365 13.69 -26.14 -4.41
N GLY A 366 14.69 -25.66 -5.13
CA GLY A 366 16.02 -26.22 -5.01
C GLY A 366 16.55 -26.02 -3.60
N LYS A 367 17.28 -27.02 -3.10
CA LYS A 367 17.68 -27.08 -1.69
C LYS A 367 19.10 -27.56 -1.55
N GLN A 368 19.89 -26.81 -0.81
CA GLN A 368 21.18 -27.25 -0.30
C GLN A 368 21.23 -27.16 1.22
N GLN A 369 21.92 -28.08 1.87
CA GLN A 369 22.00 -28.13 3.33
C GLN A 369 23.39 -28.53 3.78
N SER A 370 23.80 -28.01 4.92
CA SER A 370 25.04 -28.40 5.59
C SER A 370 24.82 -28.46 7.08
N VAL A 371 25.50 -29.41 7.72
CA VAL A 371 25.64 -29.44 9.17
C VAL A 371 26.91 -28.69 9.54
N ILE A 372 26.81 -27.88 10.58
CA ILE A 372 27.88 -27.07 11.12
C ILE A 372 28.15 -27.54 12.54
N SER A 373 29.43 -27.79 12.86
CA SER A 373 29.88 -28.17 14.19
C SER A 373 30.58 -27.03 14.90
N PHE A 374 30.34 -26.94 16.21
CA PHE A 374 30.89 -25.91 17.08
C PHE A 374 31.46 -26.52 18.36
N THR A 375 32.64 -26.05 18.76
CA THR A 375 33.26 -26.40 20.04
C THR A 375 32.87 -25.42 21.13
N LYS A 376 32.54 -25.94 22.32
CA LYS A 376 32.35 -25.10 23.52
C LYS A 376 33.65 -24.71 24.21
N ARG A 377 34.79 -25.30 23.79
CA ARG A 377 36.11 -25.00 24.39
C ARG A 377 36.53 -23.55 24.19
N ARG A 378 36.15 -22.94 23.06
CA ARG A 378 36.46 -21.55 22.70
C ARG A 378 35.38 -20.56 23.11
N THR A 379 34.23 -21.05 23.58
CA THR A 379 33.05 -20.24 23.93
C THR A 379 32.58 -20.59 25.34
N PRO A 380 33.39 -20.32 26.38
CA PRO A 380 33.04 -20.67 27.76
C PRO A 380 31.77 -19.94 28.20
N GLY A 381 30.81 -20.69 28.77
CA GLY A 381 29.55 -20.13 29.26
C GLY A 381 28.48 -19.89 28.18
N ILE A 382 28.68 -20.39 26.95
CA ILE A 382 27.67 -20.29 25.89
C ILE A 382 26.36 -20.98 26.28
N ASN A 383 25.26 -20.25 26.14
CA ASN A 383 23.90 -20.73 26.36
C ASN A 383 23.22 -20.96 25.01
N VAL A 384 23.52 -22.09 24.38
CA VAL A 384 22.96 -22.49 23.07
C VAL A 384 21.43 -22.49 23.10
N SER A 385 20.83 -23.06 24.16
CA SER A 385 19.38 -23.07 24.38
C SER A 385 18.77 -21.71 24.68
N GLY A 386 19.57 -20.76 25.18
CA GLY A 386 19.13 -19.41 25.51
C GLY A 386 19.33 -18.39 24.39
N GLY A 387 19.72 -18.86 23.20
CA GLY A 387 19.78 -18.04 21.99
C GLY A 387 21.16 -17.88 21.38
N ASP A 388 22.25 -18.18 22.10
CA ASP A 388 23.61 -18.00 21.57
C ASP A 388 23.95 -18.94 20.39
N GLY A 389 23.11 -19.97 20.17
CA GLY A 389 23.22 -20.88 19.03
C GLY A 389 22.55 -20.38 17.75
N PHE A 390 21.94 -19.19 17.79
CA PHE A 390 21.20 -18.60 16.67
C PHE A 390 21.91 -17.37 16.12
N PRO A 391 21.83 -17.14 14.80
CA PRO A 391 22.48 -16.00 14.18
C PRO A 391 21.83 -14.69 14.57
N THR A 392 22.65 -13.64 14.67
CA THR A 392 22.20 -12.25 14.87
C THR A 392 22.06 -11.50 13.56
N LYS A 393 22.80 -11.92 12.53
CA LYS A 393 22.68 -11.46 11.14
C LYS A 393 22.97 -12.58 10.17
N VAL A 394 22.30 -12.53 9.02
CA VAL A 394 22.55 -13.46 7.91
C VAL A 394 22.59 -12.65 6.63
N TYR A 395 23.56 -12.93 5.78
CA TYR A 395 23.68 -12.37 4.45
C TYR A 395 23.59 -13.49 3.43
N PHE A 396 22.87 -13.27 2.34
CA PHE A 396 22.82 -14.17 1.19
C PHE A 396 23.15 -13.38 -0.07
N ASN A 397 24.18 -13.81 -0.81
CA ASN A 397 24.65 -13.13 -2.03
C ASN A 397 24.87 -11.61 -1.92
N GLY A 398 25.15 -11.11 -0.71
CA GLY A 398 25.42 -9.69 -0.45
C GLY A 398 24.25 -8.90 0.15
N GLU A 399 23.06 -9.48 0.21
CA GLU A 399 21.87 -8.86 0.82
C GLU A 399 21.65 -9.37 2.25
N GLU A 400 21.25 -8.49 3.17
CA GLU A 400 20.96 -8.83 4.58
C GLU A 400 19.57 -9.47 4.68
N CYS A 401 19.49 -10.68 5.23
CA CYS A 401 18.24 -11.38 5.45
C CYS A 401 17.55 -10.86 6.72
N SER A 402 16.22 -10.77 6.68
CA SER A 402 15.41 -10.52 7.88
C SER A 402 15.43 -11.74 8.81
N LEU A 403 15.66 -11.50 10.10
CA LEU A 403 15.69 -12.54 11.13
C LEU A 403 14.46 -12.42 12.03
N PRO A 404 13.92 -13.54 12.53
CA PRO A 404 12.82 -13.50 13.47
C PRO A 404 13.26 -12.97 14.84
N ASP A 405 12.44 -12.09 15.42
CA ASP A 405 12.65 -11.56 16.78
C ASP A 405 12.53 -12.63 17.88
N ILE A 406 11.99 -13.81 17.54
CA ILE A 406 11.75 -14.90 18.48
C ILE A 406 12.53 -16.13 18.07
N ILE A 407 13.29 -16.64 19.03
CA ILE A 407 14.03 -17.88 18.90
C ILE A 407 13.07 -19.07 19.09
N PRO A 408 13.01 -20.03 18.15
CA PRO A 408 12.16 -21.21 18.28
C PRO A 408 12.53 -22.02 19.53
N THR A 409 11.56 -22.26 20.41
CA THR A 409 11.72 -23.14 21.58
C THR A 409 10.98 -24.46 21.33
N SER A 410 11.54 -25.58 21.79
CA SER A 410 10.94 -26.92 21.67
C SER A 410 9.72 -27.14 22.58
N GLY A 411 9.13 -26.07 23.09
CA GLY A 411 7.97 -26.09 23.97
C GLY A 411 6.71 -26.50 23.23
N VAL A 412 6.43 -27.81 23.21
CA VAL A 412 5.05 -28.28 23.13
C VAL A 412 4.35 -27.67 24.35
N GLY A 413 3.65 -26.56 24.16
CA GLY A 413 2.65 -26.12 25.10
C GLY A 413 1.64 -27.24 25.23
N ARG A 414 1.80 -28.10 26.24
CA ARG A 414 0.68 -28.89 26.75
C ARG A 414 -0.36 -27.84 27.12
N LEU A 415 -1.38 -27.69 26.28
CA LEU A 415 -2.67 -27.16 26.69
C LEU A 415 -3.06 -28.03 27.89
N VAL A 416 -2.74 -27.55 29.09
CA VAL A 416 -3.30 -28.09 30.32
C VAL A 416 -4.79 -27.82 30.15
N GLY A 417 -5.52 -28.87 29.79
CA GLY A 417 -6.98 -28.85 29.75
C GLY A 417 -7.42 -28.33 31.10
N SER A 418 -7.98 -27.12 31.09
CA SER A 418 -8.56 -26.50 32.26
C SER A 418 -9.55 -27.51 32.84
N SER A 419 -9.32 -27.90 34.09
CA SER A 419 -10.10 -28.92 34.77
C SER A 419 -11.56 -28.47 34.84
N VAL A 420 -12.42 -29.17 34.10
CA VAL A 420 -13.89 -29.03 34.12
C VAL A 420 -14.49 -29.31 35.52
N LEU A 421 -13.67 -29.66 36.51
CA LEU A 421 -14.08 -29.89 37.90
C LEU A 421 -14.17 -28.62 38.77
N ALA A 422 -13.63 -27.47 38.35
CA ALA A 422 -13.67 -26.25 39.16
C ALA A 422 -14.92 -25.38 38.95
N GLN A 423 -15.75 -25.65 37.93
CA GLN A 423 -16.97 -24.87 37.65
C GLN A 423 -18.26 -25.45 38.23
N LEU A 424 -18.21 -26.62 38.89
CA LEU A 424 -19.39 -27.23 39.52
C LEU A 424 -19.59 -26.89 41.01
N VAL A 425 -18.66 -26.15 41.64
CA VAL A 425 -18.76 -25.79 43.07
C VAL A 425 -19.37 -24.39 43.30
N LEU A 426 -19.51 -23.56 42.26
CA LEU A 426 -20.10 -22.22 42.39
C LEU A 426 -21.61 -22.15 42.01
N GLY A 427 -22.23 -23.29 41.66
CA GLY A 427 -23.63 -23.38 41.25
C GLY A 427 -24.64 -23.86 42.31
N VAL A 428 -24.20 -24.17 43.54
CA VAL A 428 -25.07 -24.77 44.58
C VAL A 428 -25.29 -23.87 45.81
N LEU A 429 -24.69 -22.68 45.89
CA LEU A 429 -24.80 -21.80 47.06
C LEU A 429 -25.77 -20.61 46.93
N VAL A 430 -26.55 -20.49 45.84
CA VAL A 430 -27.48 -19.36 45.63
C VAL A 430 -28.97 -19.74 45.79
N CYS A 431 -29.32 -21.01 46.05
CA CYS A 431 -30.73 -21.44 46.16
C CYS A 431 -31.25 -21.74 47.58
N VAL A 432 -30.59 -21.31 48.67
CA VAL A 432 -31.03 -21.63 50.05
C VAL A 432 -31.45 -20.43 50.93
N PHE A 433 -31.43 -19.18 50.44
CA PHE A 433 -31.88 -18.03 51.25
C PHE A 433 -33.05 -17.22 50.67
N MET A 434 -34.03 -17.91 50.06
CA MET A 434 -35.35 -17.34 49.76
C MET A 434 -36.45 -18.30 50.22
N ARG A 435 -36.54 -18.53 51.54
CA ARG A 435 -37.74 -19.05 52.22
C ARG A 435 -37.62 -18.88 53.75
N GLN A 436 -37.92 -17.67 54.22
CA GLN A 436 -38.83 -17.34 55.33
C GLN A 436 -38.82 -15.84 55.55
#